data_AF-A0A1B6KT17-F1
#
_entry.id   AF-A0A1B6KT17-F1
#
_cell.length_a   1.000
_cell.length_b   1.000
_cell.length_c   1.000
_cell.angle_alpha   90.00
_cell.angle_beta   90.00
_cell.angle_gamma   90.00
#
_symmetry.space_group_name_H-M   'P 1'
#
loop_
_entity.id
_entity.type
_entity.pdbx_description
1 polymer ?
#
loop_
_entity_poly.entity_id
_entity_poly.type
_entity_poly.pdbx_seq_one_letter_code
_entity_poly.pdbx_strand_id
1 'polypeptide(L)'
;MSGCTVMSKFNLNFVVIVLFSIFYCLHCVKSSGLNANSIEACQDYGVFYSFDAVMQVFNDVKYYNTTEVRQLMRTYQETYPYDPRRRYGKRKPFIVVESTRRDSRRSVGWMLARSTGSRYMSNPPRSLVPLRDLFDNRGGLLRRAYFSIGMYAAAHDVLEVMYRYPVVMAGYWHDQAAFAIAKEFQDIKDLPPIGDPVYRWPGDLLK
;
A
#
# COMPACT_ATOMS: atom_id res chain seq x y z
N MET A 1 -15.61 17.63 -70.79
CA MET A 1 -15.93 18.79 -69.92
C MET A 1 -16.65 18.28 -68.69
N SER A 2 -16.36 18.90 -67.54
CA SER A 2 -16.92 18.65 -66.19
C SER A 2 -16.19 17.60 -65.35
N GLY A 3 -15.04 18.00 -64.79
CA GLY A 3 -14.43 17.38 -63.61
C GLY A 3 -15.21 17.74 -62.34
N CYS A 4 -15.39 16.76 -61.46
CA CYS A 4 -16.10 16.91 -60.20
C CYS A 4 -15.09 17.19 -59.07
N THR A 5 -15.14 18.41 -58.54
CA THR A 5 -14.33 18.89 -57.43
C THR A 5 -15.03 18.55 -56.11
N VAL A 6 -14.68 17.43 -55.47
CA VAL A 6 -15.05 17.18 -54.07
C VAL A 6 -13.86 16.63 -53.32
N MET A 7 -12.94 17.52 -52.93
CA MET A 7 -11.91 17.20 -51.95
C MET A 7 -11.50 18.48 -51.20
N SER A 8 -12.40 18.96 -50.33
CA SER A 8 -12.07 19.97 -49.31
C SER A 8 -13.20 20.15 -48.31
N LYS A 9 -13.59 19.09 -47.57
CA LYS A 9 -14.44 19.23 -46.36
C LYS A 9 -14.15 18.19 -45.26
N PHE A 10 -12.97 17.56 -45.27
CA PHE A 10 -12.62 16.51 -44.30
C PHE A 10 -11.41 16.82 -43.41
N ASN A 11 -10.93 18.07 -43.37
CA ASN A 11 -9.78 18.46 -42.54
C ASN A 11 -10.11 19.45 -41.40
N LEU A 12 -11.34 19.96 -41.28
CA LEU A 12 -11.67 20.92 -40.23
C LEU A 12 -12.21 20.28 -38.94
N ASN A 13 -12.70 19.04 -38.99
CA ASN A 13 -13.23 18.35 -37.79
C ASN A 13 -12.16 17.62 -36.97
N PHE A 14 -11.03 17.21 -37.58
CA PHE A 14 -10.00 16.45 -36.86
C PHE A 14 -9.17 17.35 -35.93
N VAL A 15 -8.87 18.58 -36.36
CA VAL A 15 -8.12 19.56 -35.55
C VAL A 15 -8.94 20.00 -34.33
N VAL A 16 -10.25 20.18 -34.48
CA VAL A 16 -11.14 20.57 -33.36
C VAL A 16 -11.27 19.44 -32.34
N ILE A 17 -11.37 18.18 -32.79
CA ILE A 17 -11.43 17.01 -31.88
C ILE A 17 -10.10 16.81 -31.15
N VAL A 18 -8.96 16.94 -31.84
CA VAL A 18 -7.63 16.83 -31.21
C VAL A 18 -7.39 17.99 -30.23
N LEU A 19 -7.80 19.22 -30.56
CA LEU A 19 -7.70 20.35 -29.62
C LEU A 19 -8.64 20.20 -28.42
N PHE A 20 -9.87 19.70 -28.59
CA PHE A 20 -10.76 19.38 -27.46
C PHE A 20 -10.18 18.26 -26.58
N SER A 21 -9.53 17.27 -27.18
CA SER A 21 -8.88 16.16 -26.45
C SER A 21 -7.64 16.64 -25.69
N ILE A 22 -6.85 17.55 -26.29
CA ILE A 22 -5.70 18.18 -25.64
C ILE A 22 -6.18 19.15 -24.54
N PHE A 23 -7.28 19.87 -24.73
CA PHE A 23 -7.86 20.74 -23.70
C PHE A 23 -8.46 19.92 -22.54
N TYR A 24 -9.11 18.78 -22.80
CA TYR A 24 -9.54 17.85 -21.75
C TYR A 24 -8.35 17.19 -21.04
N CYS A 25 -7.28 16.83 -21.76
CA CYS A 25 -6.04 16.35 -21.15
C CYS A 25 -5.32 17.43 -20.32
N LEU A 26 -5.33 18.69 -20.75
CA LEU A 26 -4.73 19.81 -20.01
C LEU A 26 -5.62 20.25 -18.83
N HIS A 27 -6.94 20.15 -18.93
CA HIS A 27 -7.85 20.37 -17.80
C HIS A 27 -7.86 19.22 -16.79
N CYS A 28 -7.36 18.03 -17.17
CA CYS A 28 -7.16 16.91 -16.26
C CYS A 28 -5.77 16.88 -15.62
N VAL A 29 -4.92 17.88 -15.89
CA VAL A 29 -3.74 18.22 -15.08
C VAL A 29 -3.99 19.54 -14.36
N LYS A 30 -5.13 19.64 -13.66
CA LYS A 30 -5.08 20.36 -12.40
C LYS A 30 -4.29 19.46 -11.46
N SER A 31 -3.08 19.89 -11.13
CA SER A 31 -2.41 19.51 -9.89
C SER A 31 -3.37 19.82 -8.75
N SER A 32 -4.29 18.88 -8.49
CA SER A 32 -5.12 18.89 -7.30
C SER A 32 -4.12 18.77 -6.16
N GLY A 33 -3.98 19.83 -5.37
CA GLY A 33 -3.41 19.71 -4.04
C GLY A 33 -4.00 18.45 -3.43
N LEU A 34 -3.13 17.46 -3.19
CA LEU A 34 -3.48 16.20 -2.56
C LEU A 34 -4.32 16.57 -1.34
N ASN A 35 -5.53 16.04 -1.22
CA ASN A 35 -6.39 16.33 -0.10
C ASN A 35 -5.80 15.62 1.13
N ALA A 36 -4.72 16.19 1.70
CA ALA A 36 -3.94 15.64 2.81
C ALA A 36 -4.84 15.28 4.00
N ASN A 37 -5.98 15.97 4.11
CA ASN A 37 -7.02 15.77 5.10
C ASN A 37 -7.53 14.32 5.17
N SER A 38 -7.77 13.62 4.06
CA SER A 38 -8.29 12.24 4.10
C SER A 38 -7.22 11.24 4.56
N ILE A 39 -5.96 11.48 4.17
CA ILE A 39 -4.80 10.72 4.62
C ILE A 39 -4.59 10.93 6.12
N GLU A 40 -4.52 12.17 6.58
CA GLU A 40 -4.35 12.51 8.00
C GLU A 40 -5.49 11.91 8.84
N ALA A 41 -6.74 12.03 8.39
CA ALA A 41 -7.89 11.44 9.08
C ALA A 41 -7.76 9.91 9.24
N CYS A 42 -7.26 9.22 8.22
CA CYS A 42 -7.08 7.76 8.28
C CYS A 42 -5.79 7.29 8.98
N GLN A 43 -4.80 8.17 9.19
CA GLN A 43 -3.56 7.83 9.92
C GLN A 43 -3.88 7.43 11.37
N ASP A 44 -4.86 8.11 11.97
CA ASP A 44 -5.40 7.77 13.28
C ASP A 44 -6.14 6.44 13.33
N TYR A 45 -6.32 5.76 12.20
CA TYR A 45 -6.82 4.39 12.12
C TYR A 45 -5.84 3.41 11.47
N GLY A 46 -4.60 3.87 11.24
CA GLY A 46 -3.46 3.00 11.00
C GLY A 46 -3.08 2.84 9.54
N VAL A 47 -3.53 3.77 8.69
CA VAL A 47 -3.10 3.82 7.30
C VAL A 47 -1.89 4.74 7.20
N PHE A 48 -0.75 4.14 6.89
CA PHE A 48 0.47 4.86 6.58
C PHE A 48 0.79 4.69 5.09
N TYR A 49 1.28 5.77 4.48
CA TYR A 49 1.58 5.85 3.04
C TYR A 49 3.08 5.96 2.75
N SER A 50 3.91 5.91 3.79
CA SER A 50 5.37 5.81 3.69
C SER A 50 5.98 5.18 4.93
N PHE A 51 7.16 4.60 4.76
CA PHE A 51 8.01 4.11 5.83
C PHE A 51 8.35 5.25 6.79
N ASP A 52 8.66 6.43 6.25
CA ASP A 52 8.99 7.62 7.04
C ASP A 52 7.84 8.02 7.97
N ALA A 53 6.58 7.97 7.50
CA ALA A 53 5.42 8.28 8.34
C ALA A 53 5.25 7.27 9.49
N VAL A 54 5.54 5.99 9.24
CA VAL A 54 5.57 4.97 10.29
C VAL A 54 6.69 5.27 11.30
N MET A 55 7.88 5.61 10.80
CA MET A 55 9.05 5.92 11.62
C MET A 55 8.88 7.19 12.47
N GLN A 56 8.16 8.19 11.98
CA GLN A 56 7.82 9.39 12.75
C GLN A 56 7.08 9.04 14.05
N VAL A 57 6.17 8.06 14.04
CA VAL A 57 5.49 7.60 15.26
C VAL A 57 6.49 7.02 16.26
N PHE A 58 7.44 6.19 15.82
CA PHE A 58 8.43 5.61 16.73
C PHE A 58 9.48 6.61 17.21
N ASN A 59 9.74 7.66 16.45
CA ASN A 59 10.69 8.71 16.79
C ASN A 59 10.06 9.86 17.60
N ASP A 60 8.74 9.86 17.78
CA ASP A 60 8.04 10.85 18.61
C ASP A 60 8.56 10.80 20.06
N VAL A 61 8.76 11.98 20.66
CA VAL A 61 9.23 12.15 22.05
C VAL A 61 8.40 11.35 23.06
N LYS A 62 7.12 11.12 22.76
CA LYS A 62 6.20 10.31 23.56
C LYS A 62 6.53 8.81 23.56
N TYR A 63 7.11 8.30 22.48
CA TYR A 63 7.25 6.84 22.26
C TYR A 63 8.72 6.37 22.17
N TYR A 64 9.64 7.18 21.66
CA TYR A 64 10.98 6.74 21.26
C TYR A 64 11.79 6.01 22.34
N ASN A 65 11.66 6.38 23.61
CA ASN A 65 12.43 5.80 24.70
C ASN A 65 11.68 4.69 25.48
N THR A 66 10.46 4.36 25.07
CA THR A 66 9.69 3.29 25.70
C THR A 66 10.33 1.92 25.47
N THR A 67 10.10 0.97 26.36
CA THR A 67 10.72 -0.36 26.28
C THR A 67 10.29 -1.12 25.03
N GLU A 68 9.00 -1.06 24.69
CA GLU A 68 8.43 -1.71 23.51
C GLU A 68 9.00 -1.16 22.19
N VAL A 69 9.18 0.16 22.07
CA VAL A 69 9.76 0.78 20.88
C VAL A 69 11.24 0.44 20.77
N ARG A 70 12.00 0.50 21.86
CA ARG A 70 13.43 0.12 21.85
C ARG A 70 13.63 -1.34 21.43
N GLN A 71 12.79 -2.26 21.92
CA GLN A 71 12.85 -3.67 21.52
C GLN A 71 12.48 -3.86 20.04
N LEU A 72 11.40 -3.22 19.58
CA LEU A 72 11.00 -3.25 18.17
C LEU A 72 12.10 -2.72 17.25
N MET A 73 12.65 -1.54 17.55
CA MET A 73 13.67 -0.92 16.72
C MET A 73 14.94 -1.74 16.66
N ARG A 74 15.35 -2.32 17.79
CA ARG A 74 16.48 -3.25 17.83
C ARG A 74 16.24 -4.45 16.93
N THR A 75 15.13 -5.16 17.13
CA THR A 75 14.79 -6.34 16.32
C THR A 75 14.69 -6.00 14.83
N TYR A 76 14.07 -4.87 14.49
CA TYR A 76 13.93 -4.44 13.11
C TYR A 76 15.28 -4.14 12.45
N GLN A 77 16.12 -3.33 13.10
CA GLN A 77 17.43 -2.93 12.57
C GLN A 77 18.39 -4.11 12.43
N GLU A 78 18.37 -5.05 13.37
CA GLU A 78 19.21 -6.25 13.34
C GLU A 78 18.74 -7.25 12.27
N THR A 79 17.42 -7.36 12.04
CA THR A 79 16.83 -8.37 11.12
C THR A 79 16.74 -7.88 9.68
N TYR A 80 16.53 -6.57 9.46
CA TYR A 80 16.22 -6.00 8.15
C TYR A 80 17.27 -4.96 7.71
N PRO A 81 18.57 -5.32 7.65
CA PRO A 81 19.59 -4.39 7.22
C PRO A 81 19.43 -4.05 5.74
N TYR A 82 19.58 -2.76 5.43
CA TYR A 82 19.68 -2.31 4.04
C TYR A 82 21.00 -2.78 3.43
N ASP A 83 20.92 -3.50 2.31
CA ASP A 83 22.09 -3.90 1.52
C ASP A 83 22.03 -3.29 0.11
N PRO A 84 22.80 -2.22 -0.17
CA PRO A 84 22.81 -1.57 -1.48
C PRO A 84 23.42 -2.43 -2.59
N ARG A 85 24.13 -3.51 -2.24
CA ARG A 85 24.76 -4.42 -3.21
C ARG A 85 23.80 -5.51 -3.66
N ARG A 86 22.63 -5.61 -3.02
CA ARG A 86 21.70 -6.70 -3.24
C ARG A 86 21.15 -6.64 -4.66
N ARG A 87 21.48 -7.66 -5.45
CA ARG A 87 21.01 -7.80 -6.83
C ARG A 87 19.83 -8.74 -6.87
N TYR A 88 18.78 -8.24 -7.49
CA TYR A 88 17.50 -8.89 -7.57
C TYR A 88 17.30 -9.42 -9.00
N GLY A 89 16.92 -10.70 -9.11
CA GLY A 89 16.63 -11.32 -10.40
C GLY A 89 15.27 -10.91 -10.96
N LYS A 90 14.75 -11.69 -11.91
CA LYS A 90 13.35 -11.52 -12.36
C LYS A 90 12.40 -11.90 -11.21
N ARG A 91 11.55 -10.96 -10.81
CA ARG A 91 10.53 -11.17 -9.77
C ARG A 91 9.51 -12.23 -10.22
N LYS A 92 9.17 -13.13 -9.31
CA LYS A 92 7.98 -13.99 -9.37
C LYS A 92 6.78 -13.24 -8.78
N PRO A 93 5.54 -13.70 -9.05
CA PRO A 93 4.34 -13.03 -8.54
C PRO A 93 4.33 -12.90 -7.01
N PHE A 94 3.95 -11.73 -6.52
CA PHE A 94 3.53 -11.51 -5.13
C PHE A 94 2.01 -11.39 -5.11
N ILE A 95 1.36 -12.27 -4.36
CA ILE A 95 -0.09 -12.42 -4.34
C ILE A 95 -0.57 -12.15 -2.91
N VAL A 96 -1.46 -11.18 -2.76
CA VAL A 96 -2.11 -10.89 -1.48
C VAL A 96 -3.56 -11.35 -1.56
N VAL A 97 -3.95 -12.21 -0.63
CA VAL A 97 -5.34 -12.63 -0.45
C VAL A 97 -5.97 -11.72 0.60
N GLU A 98 -7.04 -11.01 0.22
CA GLU A 98 -7.77 -10.07 1.07
C GLU A 98 -9.17 -10.60 1.44
N SER A 99 -9.67 -10.22 2.61
CA SER A 99 -11.02 -10.55 3.10
C SER A 99 -11.31 -9.84 4.42
N THR A 100 -12.59 -9.60 4.71
CA THR A 100 -13.08 -9.14 6.02
C THR A 100 -12.98 -10.19 7.12
N ARG A 101 -12.82 -11.48 6.77
CA ARG A 101 -12.71 -12.58 7.73
C ARG A 101 -11.28 -13.12 7.80
N ARG A 102 -10.58 -12.80 8.89
CA ARG A 102 -9.16 -13.13 9.09
C ARG A 102 -8.82 -14.61 8.93
N ASP A 103 -9.62 -15.50 9.53
CA ASP A 103 -9.32 -16.94 9.52
C ASP A 103 -9.54 -17.54 8.14
N SER A 104 -10.65 -17.20 7.48
CA SER A 104 -10.92 -17.61 6.09
C SER A 104 -9.83 -17.12 5.14
N ARG A 105 -9.38 -15.87 5.29
CA ARG A 105 -8.28 -15.30 4.50
C ARG A 105 -7.00 -16.11 4.62
N ARG A 106 -6.64 -16.50 5.84
CA ARG A 106 -5.45 -17.31 6.13
C ARG A 106 -5.56 -18.72 5.55
N SER A 107 -6.71 -19.36 5.71
CA SER A 107 -6.95 -20.69 5.15
C SER A 107 -6.85 -20.68 3.62
N VAL A 108 -7.50 -19.72 2.96
CA VAL A 108 -7.45 -19.58 1.49
C VAL A 108 -6.03 -19.25 1.03
N GLY A 109 -5.34 -18.30 1.66
CA GLY A 109 -3.96 -17.96 1.32
C GLY A 109 -3.00 -19.15 1.48
N TRP A 110 -3.15 -19.94 2.55
CA TRP A 110 -2.35 -21.14 2.75
C TRP A 110 -2.64 -22.24 1.71
N MET A 111 -3.92 -22.48 1.41
CA MET A 111 -4.33 -23.44 0.37
C MET A 111 -3.81 -23.03 -1.01
N LEU A 112 -3.92 -21.74 -1.36
CA LEU A 112 -3.40 -21.20 -2.61
C LEU A 112 -1.90 -21.41 -2.73
N ALA A 113 -1.15 -21.09 -1.67
CA ALA A 113 0.30 -21.28 -1.66
C ALA A 113 0.68 -22.75 -1.87
N ARG A 114 0.00 -23.66 -1.17
CA ARG A 114 0.23 -25.11 -1.28
C ARG A 114 -0.09 -25.64 -2.68
N SER A 115 -1.20 -25.20 -3.27
CA SER A 115 -1.63 -25.66 -4.60
C SER A 115 -0.73 -25.18 -5.75
N THR A 116 -0.04 -24.06 -5.56
CA THR A 116 0.78 -23.42 -6.61
C THR A 116 2.29 -23.57 -6.39
N GLY A 117 2.71 -24.22 -5.30
CA GLY A 117 4.12 -24.30 -4.91
C GLY A 117 4.73 -22.95 -4.52
N SER A 118 3.88 -21.98 -4.15
CA SER A 118 4.30 -20.66 -3.69
C SER A 118 4.73 -20.69 -2.23
N ARG A 119 5.55 -19.72 -1.80
CA ARG A 119 5.84 -19.52 -0.39
C ARG A 119 4.72 -18.76 0.29
N TYR A 120 4.15 -19.32 1.34
CA TYR A 120 3.23 -18.60 2.22
C TYR A 120 4.02 -17.78 3.24
N MET A 121 3.78 -16.47 3.31
CA MET A 121 4.42 -15.56 4.26
C MET A 121 3.39 -14.82 5.11
N SER A 122 3.77 -14.48 6.35
CA SER A 122 2.89 -13.83 7.31
C SER A 122 3.15 -12.34 7.42
N ASN A 123 2.11 -11.60 7.77
CA ASN A 123 2.17 -10.21 8.18
C ASN A 123 1.53 -10.07 9.59
N PRO A 124 2.26 -9.62 10.62
CA PRO A 124 3.70 -9.32 10.61
C PRO A 124 4.59 -10.57 10.42
N PRO A 125 5.88 -10.40 10.08
CA PRO A 125 6.85 -11.49 10.02
C PRO A 125 7.12 -12.16 11.36
N ARG A 126 7.63 -13.40 11.33
CA ARG A 126 7.89 -14.21 12.52
C ARG A 126 8.81 -13.55 13.55
N SER A 127 9.80 -12.77 13.10
CA SER A 127 10.72 -12.01 13.95
C SER A 127 10.00 -10.95 14.80
N LEU A 128 8.90 -10.39 14.31
CA LEU A 128 8.15 -9.33 14.98
C LEU A 128 6.98 -9.86 15.80
N VAL A 129 6.50 -11.09 15.54
CA VAL A 129 5.39 -11.72 16.27
C VAL A 129 5.58 -11.71 17.79
N PRO A 130 6.76 -12.04 18.37
CA PRO A 130 6.96 -12.03 19.83
C PRO A 130 6.74 -10.67 20.48
N LEU A 131 6.87 -9.57 19.74
CA LEU A 131 6.71 -8.22 20.25
C LEU A 131 5.26 -7.76 20.25
N ARG A 132 4.36 -8.49 19.58
CA ARG A 132 2.98 -8.06 19.33
C ARG A 132 2.23 -7.66 20.59
N ASP A 133 2.33 -8.48 21.64
CA ASP A 133 1.57 -8.27 22.88
C ASP A 133 1.94 -6.96 23.57
N LEU A 134 3.19 -6.50 23.42
CA LEU A 134 3.66 -5.21 23.93
C LEU A 134 2.88 -4.04 23.31
N PHE A 135 2.54 -4.16 22.02
CA PHE A 135 1.81 -3.14 21.27
C PHE A 135 0.29 -3.29 21.39
N ASP A 136 -0.22 -4.53 21.47
CA ASP A 136 -1.64 -4.79 21.73
C ASP A 136 -2.05 -4.18 23.09
N ASN A 137 -1.18 -4.22 24.11
CA ASN A 137 -1.42 -3.58 25.42
C ASN A 137 -1.42 -2.04 25.41
N ARG A 138 -0.73 -1.41 24.44
CA ARG A 138 -0.71 0.06 24.31
C ARG A 138 -1.90 0.59 23.54
N GLY A 139 -2.36 -0.16 22.52
CA GLY A 139 -3.44 0.27 21.66
C GLY A 139 -3.10 1.51 20.80
N GLY A 140 -4.14 2.14 20.27
CA GLY A 140 -4.04 3.44 19.59
C GLY A 140 -3.03 3.48 18.43
N LEU A 141 -2.43 4.66 18.24
CA LEU A 141 -1.53 4.95 17.12
C LEU A 141 -0.29 4.05 17.12
N LEU A 142 0.28 3.79 18.31
CA LEU A 142 1.48 2.99 18.45
C LEU A 142 1.27 1.53 18.01
N ARG A 143 0.12 0.94 18.38
CA ARG A 143 -0.26 -0.39 17.91
C ARG A 143 -0.38 -0.46 16.39
N ARG A 144 -0.93 0.59 15.77
CA ARG A 144 -1.15 0.66 14.33
C ARG A 144 0.15 0.87 13.56
N ALA A 145 1.06 1.69 14.10
CA ALA A 145 2.42 1.82 13.60
C ALA A 145 3.17 0.47 13.65
N TYR A 146 2.99 -0.33 14.71
CA TYR A 146 3.58 -1.69 14.78
C TYR A 146 3.12 -2.61 13.65
N PHE A 147 1.82 -2.65 13.33
CA PHE A 147 1.37 -3.44 12.17
C PHE A 147 1.90 -2.88 10.85
N SER A 148 2.08 -1.57 10.77
CA SER A 148 2.58 -0.90 9.56
C SER A 148 4.06 -1.15 9.31
N ILE A 149 4.92 -1.06 10.32
CA ILE A 149 6.33 -1.48 10.17
C ILE A 149 6.44 -2.98 9.91
N GLY A 150 5.49 -3.78 10.41
CA GLY A 150 5.33 -5.18 10.05
C GLY A 150 5.17 -5.41 8.55
N MET A 151 4.48 -4.52 7.84
CA MET A 151 4.32 -4.59 6.39
C MET A 151 5.63 -4.32 5.64
N TYR A 152 6.44 -3.37 6.11
CA TYR A 152 7.76 -3.07 5.54
C TYR A 152 8.77 -4.20 5.84
N ALA A 153 8.75 -4.74 7.05
CA ALA A 153 9.49 -5.94 7.41
C ALA A 153 9.10 -7.14 6.52
N ALA A 154 7.80 -7.34 6.30
CA ALA A 154 7.31 -8.38 5.41
C ALA A 154 7.71 -8.14 3.96
N ALA A 155 7.71 -6.88 3.49
CA ALA A 155 8.19 -6.51 2.17
C ALA A 155 9.65 -6.95 1.97
N HIS A 156 10.50 -6.71 2.96
CA HIS A 156 11.90 -7.16 2.95
C HIS A 156 11.99 -8.68 2.81
N ASP A 157 11.25 -9.44 3.64
CA ASP A 157 11.25 -10.90 3.59
C ASP A 157 10.72 -11.45 2.26
N VAL A 158 9.69 -10.83 1.68
CA VAL A 158 9.16 -11.19 0.36
C VAL A 158 10.22 -10.95 -0.71
N LEU A 159 10.89 -9.80 -0.69
CA LEU A 159 11.97 -9.49 -1.62
C LEU A 159 13.06 -10.56 -1.56
N GLU A 160 13.47 -11.04 -0.38
CA GLU A 160 14.50 -12.08 -0.27
C GLU A 160 14.17 -13.38 -1.01
N VAL A 161 12.89 -13.70 -1.17
CA VAL A 161 12.46 -15.01 -1.68
C VAL A 161 11.76 -14.95 -3.04
N MET A 162 11.21 -13.79 -3.42
CA MET A 162 10.35 -13.65 -4.59
C MET A 162 11.07 -13.80 -5.93
N TYR A 163 12.41 -13.89 -5.93
CA TYR A 163 13.19 -14.17 -7.14
C TYR A 163 13.26 -15.68 -7.44
N ARG A 164 13.00 -16.51 -6.43
CA ARG A 164 13.05 -17.96 -6.52
C ARG A 164 11.65 -18.57 -6.58
N TYR A 165 10.71 -18.03 -5.80
CA TYR A 165 9.37 -18.58 -5.64
C TYR A 165 8.31 -17.47 -5.78
N PRO A 166 7.12 -17.74 -6.34
CA PRO A 166 5.99 -16.88 -6.10
C PRO A 166 5.67 -16.85 -4.60
N VAL A 167 5.09 -15.75 -4.14
CA VAL A 167 4.81 -15.52 -2.72
C VAL A 167 3.34 -15.21 -2.53
N VAL A 168 2.72 -15.84 -1.54
CA VAL A 168 1.33 -15.61 -1.13
C VAL A 168 1.31 -15.09 0.30
N MET A 169 0.53 -14.04 0.54
CA MET A 169 0.31 -13.45 1.85
C MET A 169 -1.18 -13.27 2.13
N ALA A 170 -1.59 -13.40 3.39
CA ALA A 170 -2.97 -13.24 3.83
C ALA A 170 -3.17 -11.89 4.54
N GLY A 171 -3.59 -10.88 3.77
CA GLY A 171 -3.75 -9.51 4.21
C GLY A 171 -2.43 -8.73 4.18
N TYR A 172 -2.48 -7.55 3.57
CA TYR A 172 -1.36 -6.63 3.53
C TYR A 172 -1.83 -5.20 3.80
N TRP A 173 -1.50 -4.22 2.96
CA TRP A 173 -1.88 -2.83 3.21
C TRP A 173 -3.38 -2.56 3.04
N HIS A 174 -4.04 -3.19 2.05
CA HIS A 174 -5.48 -2.98 1.83
C HIS A 174 -6.33 -3.40 3.03
N ASP A 175 -5.92 -4.43 3.77
CA ASP A 175 -6.60 -4.85 5.02
C ASP A 175 -6.67 -3.70 6.04
N GLN A 176 -5.56 -2.99 6.25
CA GLN A 176 -5.49 -1.85 7.15
C GLN A 176 -6.20 -0.62 6.57
N ALA A 177 -5.99 -0.33 5.28
CA ALA A 177 -6.61 0.80 4.60
C ALA A 177 -8.14 0.70 4.61
N ALA A 178 -8.70 -0.45 4.23
CA ALA A 178 -10.14 -0.67 4.23
C ALA A 178 -10.73 -0.57 5.64
N PHE A 179 -10.06 -1.14 6.64
CA PHE A 179 -10.49 -1.03 8.04
C PHE A 179 -10.54 0.42 8.53
N ALA A 180 -9.50 1.19 8.24
CA ALA A 180 -9.38 2.57 8.66
C ALA A 180 -10.40 3.49 7.97
N ILE A 181 -10.57 3.34 6.65
CA ILE A 181 -11.57 4.08 5.88
C ILE A 181 -12.97 3.78 6.44
N ALA A 182 -13.29 2.52 6.72
CA ALA A 182 -14.58 2.15 7.31
C ALA A 182 -14.78 2.66 8.75
N LYS A 183 -13.70 2.96 9.48
CA LYS A 183 -13.75 3.54 10.82
C LYS A 183 -13.96 5.04 10.81
N GLU A 184 -13.28 5.73 9.91
CA GLU A 184 -13.38 7.17 9.75
C GLU A 184 -14.70 7.58 9.08
N PHE A 185 -15.09 6.89 8.02
CA PHE A 185 -16.26 7.21 7.21
C PHE A 185 -17.37 6.18 7.44
N GLN A 186 -18.27 6.48 8.38
CA GLN A 186 -19.31 5.53 8.80
C GLN A 186 -20.48 5.41 7.82
N ASP A 187 -20.79 6.50 7.08
CA ASP A 187 -21.81 6.48 6.03
C ASP A 187 -21.18 6.47 4.64
N ILE A 188 -21.81 5.78 3.69
CA ILE A 188 -21.37 5.71 2.28
C ILE A 188 -21.26 7.08 1.63
N LYS A 189 -22.14 8.01 2.00
CA LYS A 189 -22.16 9.39 1.48
C LYS A 189 -20.91 10.20 1.91
N ASP A 190 -20.24 9.79 2.99
CA ASP A 190 -19.08 10.47 3.55
C ASP A 190 -17.77 9.86 3.04
N LEU A 191 -17.83 8.76 2.27
CA LEU A 191 -16.64 8.13 1.70
C LEU A 191 -15.90 9.11 0.78
N PRO A 192 -14.56 9.13 0.83
CA PRO A 192 -13.77 9.89 -0.11
C PRO A 192 -14.11 9.55 -1.56
N PRO A 193 -14.09 10.52 -2.48
CA PRO A 193 -14.48 10.30 -3.86
C PRO A 193 -13.51 9.35 -4.58
N ILE A 194 -13.95 8.75 -5.68
CA ILE A 194 -13.10 7.92 -6.54
C ILE A 194 -11.85 8.70 -6.94
N GLY A 195 -10.67 8.09 -6.76
CA GLY A 195 -9.37 8.70 -7.08
C GLY A 195 -8.73 9.49 -5.93
N ASP A 196 -9.42 9.62 -4.79
CA ASP A 196 -8.88 10.23 -3.58
C ASP A 196 -7.55 9.54 -3.16
N PRO A 197 -6.56 10.31 -2.68
CA PRO A 197 -5.28 9.76 -2.22
C PRO A 197 -5.38 8.65 -1.17
N VAL A 198 -6.46 8.62 -0.37
CA VAL A 198 -6.66 7.59 0.65
C VAL A 198 -6.73 6.17 0.08
N TYR A 199 -7.10 6.03 -1.19
CA TYR A 199 -7.18 4.73 -1.86
C TYR A 199 -5.86 4.32 -2.51
N ARG A 200 -4.83 5.17 -2.47
CA ARG A 200 -3.57 4.92 -3.18
C ARG A 200 -2.64 4.05 -2.36
N TRP A 201 -2.12 3.02 -3.01
CA TRP A 201 -1.04 2.20 -2.45
C TRP A 201 0.18 3.06 -2.05
N PRO A 202 0.86 2.77 -0.93
CA PRO A 202 2.08 3.49 -0.52
C PRO A 202 3.16 3.38 -1.60
N GLY A 203 3.77 4.50 -1.97
CA GLY A 203 4.71 4.55 -3.09
C GLY A 203 6.01 3.75 -2.85
N ASP A 204 6.37 3.54 -1.59
CA ASP A 204 7.59 2.87 -1.14
C ASP A 204 7.36 1.44 -0.60
N LEU A 205 6.12 0.95 -0.61
CA LEU A 205 5.77 -0.41 -0.19
C LEU A 205 5.74 -1.36 -1.40
N LEU A 206 6.15 -2.61 -1.19
CA LEU A 206 6.17 -3.65 -2.23
C LEU A 206 4.78 -3.84 -2.86
N LYS A 207 4.75 -3.98 -4.19
CA LYS A 207 3.56 -4.26 -5.00
C LYS A 207 3.88 -5.32 -6.06
#